data_AF-A0A1F2XQC3-F1
#
_entry.id   AF-A0A1F2XQC3-F1
#
_cell.length_a   1.000
_cell.length_b   1.000
_cell.length_c   1.000
_cell.angle_alpha   90.00
_cell.angle_beta   90.00
_cell.angle_gamma   90.00
#
_symmetry.space_group_name_H-M   'P 1'
#
loop_
_entity.id
_entity.type
_entity.pdbx_description
1 polymer ?
#
loop_
_entity_poly.entity_id
_entity_poly.type
_entity_poly.pdbx_seq_one_letter_code
_entity_poly.pdbx_strand_id
1 'polypeptide(L)'
;MLFLIRTAFWLMIIVLLLPTDQQQRSEVYGTAQATVHDVATFCDRNPETCARGKDAFSVFVQKAQFGARMLMDLINNRTGADDQDSPSENQDTPSPEASALFAPASFDMSGSQDTLNPEDREEAWSGPAGT
;
A
#
# COMPACT_ATOMS: atom_id res chain seq x y z
N MET A 1 -6.90 7.59 -19.66
CA MET A 1 -6.73 6.18 -20.09
C MET A 1 -5.91 5.30 -19.13
N LEU A 2 -5.07 5.84 -18.23
CA LEU A 2 -4.29 5.01 -17.30
C LEU A 2 -5.09 4.43 -16.11
N PHE A 3 -6.22 5.04 -15.75
CA PHE A 3 -7.06 4.58 -14.63
C PHE A 3 -7.59 3.16 -14.85
N LEU A 4 -8.14 2.88 -16.04
CA LEU A 4 -8.68 1.55 -16.39
C LEU A 4 -7.60 0.47 -16.40
N ILE A 5 -6.40 0.81 -16.90
CA ILE A 5 -5.28 -0.13 -16.90
C ILE A 5 -4.85 -0.44 -15.46
N ARG A 6 -4.77 0.57 -14.59
CA ARG A 6 -4.45 0.37 -13.17
C ARG A 6 -5.50 -0.46 -12.46
N THR A 7 -6.79 -0.17 -12.64
CA THR A 7 -7.86 -0.94 -12.00
C THR A 7 -7.93 -2.37 -12.52
N ALA A 8 -7.79 -2.59 -13.83
CA ALA A 8 -7.75 -3.92 -14.41
C ALA A 8 -6.55 -4.74 -13.91
N PHE A 9 -5.37 -4.10 -13.81
CA PHE A 9 -4.18 -4.73 -13.22
C PHE A 9 -4.41 -5.17 -11.78
N TRP A 10 -4.97 -4.30 -10.94
CA TRP A 10 -5.29 -4.66 -9.55
C TRP A 10 -6.35 -5.76 -9.44
N LEU A 11 -7.39 -5.72 -10.28
CA LEU A 11 -8.39 -6.78 -10.31
C LEU A 11 -7.80 -8.13 -10.74
N MET A 12 -6.93 -8.14 -11.75
CA MET A 12 -6.24 -9.35 -12.18
C MET A 12 -5.40 -9.95 -11.04
N ILE A 13 -4.64 -9.11 -10.32
CA ILE A 13 -3.86 -9.56 -9.15
C ILE A 13 -4.76 -10.19 -8.10
N ILE A 14 -5.88 -9.55 -7.75
CA ILE A 14 -6.81 -10.07 -6.74
C ILE A 14 -7.39 -11.41 -7.16
N VAL A 15 -7.84 -11.52 -8.41
CA VAL A 15 -8.41 -12.77 -8.96
C VAL A 15 -7.36 -13.88 -8.98
N LEU A 16 -6.11 -13.57 -9.33
CA LEU A 16 -5.01 -14.53 -9.32
C LEU A 16 -4.65 -14.99 -7.90
N LEU A 17 -4.73 -14.08 -6.91
CA LEU A 17 -4.50 -14.42 -5.50
C LEU A 17 -5.67 -15.20 -4.87
N LEU A 18 -6.87 -15.19 -5.48
CA LEU A 18 -8.02 -15.92 -4.97
C LEU A 18 -7.95 -17.38 -5.41
N PRO A 19 -7.69 -18.33 -4.48
CA PRO A 19 -7.60 -19.73 -4.85
C PRO A 19 -8.98 -20.28 -5.23
N THR A 20 -9.11 -20.73 -6.48
CA THR A 20 -10.36 -21.29 -7.03
C THR A 20 -10.57 -22.76 -6.67
N ASP A 21 -9.52 -23.53 -6.37
CA ASP A 21 -9.60 -24.98 -6.11
C ASP A 21 -8.83 -25.40 -4.85
N GLN A 22 -9.30 -26.45 -4.14
CA GLN A 22 -8.68 -26.98 -2.93
C GLN A 22 -7.31 -27.63 -3.20
N GLN A 23 -7.07 -28.20 -4.38
CA GLN A 23 -5.75 -28.73 -4.76
C GLN A 23 -4.77 -27.62 -5.11
N GLN A 24 -5.24 -26.56 -5.78
CA GLN A 24 -4.41 -25.38 -6.05
C GLN A 24 -4.05 -24.61 -4.78
N ARG A 25 -4.89 -24.68 -3.73
CA ARG A 25 -4.53 -24.10 -2.43
C ARG A 25 -3.21 -24.63 -1.91
N SER A 26 -3.00 -25.95 -1.87
CA SER A 26 -1.75 -26.50 -1.31
C SER A 26 -0.50 -26.06 -2.08
N GLU A 27 -0.60 -25.88 -3.40
CA GLU A 27 0.52 -25.46 -4.23
C GLU A 27 0.78 -23.95 -4.14
N VAL A 28 -0.29 -23.14 -4.07
CA VAL A 28 -0.19 -21.68 -3.87
C VAL A 28 0.30 -21.34 -2.46
N TYR A 29 -0.18 -22.05 -1.42
CA TYR A 29 0.38 -21.94 -0.08
C TYR A 29 1.83 -22.46 -0.05
N GLY A 30 2.13 -23.50 -0.83
CA GLY A 30 3.46 -24.09 -0.99
C GLY A 30 4.50 -23.16 -1.65
N THR A 31 4.06 -22.28 -2.55
CA THR A 31 4.90 -21.25 -3.19
C THR A 31 4.95 -19.97 -2.37
N ALA A 32 3.86 -19.63 -1.67
CA ALA A 32 3.85 -18.53 -0.71
C ALA A 32 4.80 -18.80 0.46
N GLN A 33 4.81 -20.02 1.03
CA GLN A 33 5.74 -20.39 2.10
C GLN A 33 7.21 -20.31 1.65
N ALA A 34 7.52 -20.65 0.39
CA ALA A 34 8.87 -20.54 -0.14
C ALA A 34 9.31 -19.07 -0.21
N THR A 35 8.43 -18.19 -0.71
CA THR A 35 8.68 -16.75 -0.71
C THR A 35 8.85 -16.19 0.69
N VAL A 36 8.03 -16.64 1.65
CA VAL A 36 8.17 -16.24 3.07
C VAL A 36 9.50 -16.70 3.64
N HIS A 37 9.96 -17.89 3.27
CA HIS A 37 11.27 -18.39 3.69
C HIS A 37 12.42 -17.54 3.12
N ASP A 38 12.31 -17.10 1.87
CA ASP A 38 13.32 -16.21 1.26
C ASP A 38 13.39 -14.85 1.98
N VAL A 39 12.23 -14.28 2.32
CA VAL A 39 12.16 -13.04 3.09
C VAL A 39 12.75 -13.23 4.49
N ALA A 40 12.42 -14.35 5.16
CA ALA A 40 12.97 -14.68 6.48
C ALA A 40 14.50 -14.79 6.43
N THR A 41 15.03 -15.51 5.43
CA THR A 41 16.47 -15.66 5.22
C THR A 41 17.16 -14.33 4.92
N PHE A 42 16.51 -13.44 4.15
CA PHE A 42 17.01 -12.09 3.92
C PHE A 42 17.07 -11.27 5.21
N CYS A 43 16.04 -11.36 6.05
CA CYS A 43 15.97 -10.68 7.35
C CYS A 43 17.02 -11.19 8.33
N ASP A 44 17.32 -12.49 8.35
CA ASP A 44 18.40 -13.07 9.16
C ASP A 44 19.77 -12.46 8.78
N ARG A 45 19.98 -12.18 7.49
CA ARG A 45 21.22 -11.58 7.00
C ARG A 45 21.26 -10.05 7.11
N ASN A 46 20.11 -9.39 7.19
CA ASN A 46 19.98 -7.93 7.21
C ASN A 46 18.97 -7.48 8.29
N PRO A 47 19.31 -7.62 9.59
CA PRO A 47 18.37 -7.36 10.68
C PRO A 47 17.93 -5.90 10.76
N GLU A 48 18.82 -4.96 10.45
CA GLU A 48 18.50 -3.53 10.50
C GLU A 48 17.46 -3.12 9.44
N THR A 49 17.62 -3.60 8.20
CA THR A 49 16.67 -3.34 7.09
C THR A 49 15.29 -3.87 7.41
N CYS A 50 15.22 -5.08 7.97
CA CYS A 50 13.97 -5.71 8.33
C CYS A 50 13.30 -4.98 9.53
N ALA A 51 14.08 -4.48 10.50
CA ALA A 51 13.56 -3.67 11.62
C ALA A 51 12.93 -2.35 11.13
N ARG A 52 13.63 -1.60 10.26
CA ARG A 52 13.08 -0.37 9.68
C ARG A 52 11.83 -0.64 8.82
N GLY A 53 11.85 -1.74 8.05
CA GLY A 53 10.71 -2.19 7.25
C GLY A 53 9.49 -2.54 8.11
N LYS A 54 9.70 -3.23 9.25
CA LYS A 54 8.64 -3.56 10.21
C LYS A 54 7.96 -2.31 10.75
N ASP A 55 8.74 -1.29 11.12
CA ASP A 55 8.18 -0.06 11.68
C ASP A 55 7.32 0.67 10.65
N ALA A 56 7.80 0.82 9.41
CA ALA A 56 7.02 1.40 8.31
C ALA A 56 5.74 0.59 8.02
N PHE A 57 5.85 -0.75 7.98
CA PHE A 57 4.72 -1.64 7.74
C PHE A 57 3.68 -1.59 8.87
N SER A 58 4.11 -1.42 10.12
CA SER A 58 3.20 -1.32 11.27
C SER A 58 2.27 -0.10 11.17
N VAL A 59 2.79 1.05 10.76
CA VAL A 59 2.01 2.27 10.53
C VAL A 59 1.01 2.06 9.39
N PHE A 60 1.45 1.42 8.30
CA PHE A 60 0.57 1.07 7.19
C PHE A 60 -0.60 0.20 7.65
N VAL A 61 -0.33 -0.85 8.44
CA VAL A 61 -1.36 -1.74 8.98
C VAL A 61 -2.33 -0.99 9.90
N GLN A 62 -1.85 -0.11 10.77
CA GLN A 62 -2.72 0.71 11.61
C GLN A 62 -3.66 1.58 10.78
N LYS A 63 -3.15 2.22 9.72
CA LYS A 63 -3.96 3.03 8.79
C LYS A 63 -4.96 2.17 8.01
N ALA A 64 -4.57 0.98 7.57
CA ALA A 64 -5.45 0.04 6.88
C ALA A 64 -6.61 -0.41 7.78
N GLN A 65 -6.33 -0.73 9.05
CA GLN A 65 -7.37 -1.08 10.03
C GLN A 65 -8.34 0.07 10.27
N PHE A 66 -7.83 1.30 10.40
CA PHE A 66 -8.66 2.48 10.55
C PHE A 66 -9.56 2.70 9.32
N GLY A 67 -8.98 2.62 8.12
CA GLY A 67 -9.73 2.73 6.87
C GLY A 67 -10.81 1.65 6.72
N ALA A 68 -10.50 0.40 7.11
CA ALA A 68 -11.45 -0.70 7.09
C ALA A 68 -12.64 -0.45 8.03
N ARG A 69 -12.39 0.04 9.26
CA ARG A 69 -13.46 0.40 10.21
C ARG A 69 -14.32 1.53 9.66
N MET A 70 -13.70 2.60 9.14
CA MET A 70 -14.43 3.71 8.52
C MET A 70 -15.33 3.27 7.36
N LEU A 71 -14.84 2.36 6.51
CA LEU A 71 -15.60 1.85 5.38
C LEU A 71 -16.79 0.98 5.86
N MET A 72 -16.57 0.16 6.89
CA MET A 72 -17.64 -0.63 7.52
C MET A 72 -18.70 0.26 8.18
N ASP A 73 -18.29 1.32 8.89
CA ASP A 73 -19.21 2.27 9.52
C ASP A 73 -20.05 3.00 8.45
N LEU A 74 -19.46 3.38 7.32
CA LEU A 74 -20.19 4.01 6.21
C LEU A 74 -21.21 3.05 5.57
N ILE A 75 -20.85 1.77 5.41
CA ILE A 75 -21.77 0.75 4.90
C ILE A 75 -22.91 0.55 5.89
N ASN A 76 -22.60 0.34 7.18
CA ASN A 76 -23.59 0.13 8.23
C ASN A 76 -24.54 1.32 8.41
N ASN A 77 -24.04 2.56 8.32
CA ASN A 77 -24.88 3.76 8.38
C ASN A 77 -25.80 3.90 7.16
N ARG A 78 -25.39 3.42 5.98
CA ARG A 78 -26.23 3.44 4.77
C ARG A 78 -27.28 2.33 4.80
N THR A 79 -26.93 1.12 5.23
CA THR A 79 -27.89 0.02 5.37
C THR A 79 -28.85 0.21 6.56
N GLY A 80 -28.48 1.01 7.58
CA GLY A 80 -29.38 1.41 8.66
C GLY A 80 -30.33 2.57 8.34
N ALA A 81 -30.15 3.25 7.20
CA ALA A 81 -30.99 4.37 6.76
C ALA A 81 -32.08 3.97 5.75
N ASP A 82 -32.10 2.71 5.30
CA ASP A 82 -33.02 2.20 4.27
C ASP A 82 -34.37 1.67 4.83
N ASP A 83 -34.69 1.99 6.09
CA ASP A 83 -35.98 1.64 6.73
C ASP A 83 -36.87 2.86 7.05
N GLN A 84 -36.53 4.08 6.61
CA GLN A 84 -37.48 5.20 6.66
C GLN A 84 -37.48 6.04 5.39
N ASP A 85 -38.51 5.76 4.58
CA ASP A 85 -39.12 6.64 3.59
C ASP A 85 -39.30 8.07 4.13
N SER A 86 -38.56 9.05 3.57
CA SER A 86 -39.05 10.41 3.23
C SER A 86 -37.92 11.32 2.73
N PRO A 87 -38.16 12.16 1.71
CA PRO A 87 -37.18 13.14 1.24
C PRO A 87 -37.23 14.40 2.13
N SER A 88 -36.09 14.79 2.69
CA SER A 88 -35.89 16.16 3.16
C SER A 88 -34.51 16.65 2.79
N GLU A 89 -34.52 17.44 1.73
CA GLU A 89 -33.61 18.52 1.42
C GLU A 89 -33.27 19.31 2.69
N ASN A 90 -32.01 19.29 3.10
CA ASN A 90 -31.38 20.37 3.86
C ASN A 90 -29.87 20.32 3.57
N GLN A 91 -29.48 21.20 2.67
CA GLN A 91 -28.09 21.57 2.44
C GLN A 91 -27.60 22.31 3.68
N ASP A 92 -26.84 21.64 4.53
CA ASP A 92 -26.09 22.32 5.58
C ASP A 92 -24.63 22.47 5.12
N THR A 93 -24.18 23.72 5.12
CA THR A 93 -22.93 24.16 4.49
C THR A 93 -21.77 23.87 5.45
N PRO A 94 -20.73 23.12 5.08
CA PRO A 94 -19.65 22.84 6.03
C PRO A 94 -18.77 24.08 6.24
N SER A 95 -18.65 24.46 7.51
CA SER A 95 -17.75 25.48 8.05
C SER A 95 -16.29 25.27 7.58
N PRO A 96 -15.55 26.34 7.23
CA PRO A 96 -14.19 26.27 6.66
C PRO A 96 -13.13 25.67 7.59
N GLU A 97 -13.43 25.48 8.88
CA GLU A 97 -12.48 24.95 9.87
C GLU A 97 -12.34 23.42 9.80
N ALA A 98 -13.38 22.70 9.34
CA ALA A 98 -13.32 21.25 9.22
C ALA A 98 -12.40 20.80 8.06
N SER A 99 -12.32 21.59 6.98
CA SER A 99 -11.53 21.24 5.79
C SER A 99 -10.02 21.18 6.03
N ALA A 100 -9.50 21.83 7.09
CA ALA A 100 -8.08 21.81 7.42
C ALA A 100 -7.62 20.47 8.04
N LEU A 101 -8.54 19.70 8.65
CA LEU A 101 -8.24 18.38 9.23
C LEU A 101 -8.28 17.23 8.19
N PHE A 102 -8.84 17.49 7.01
CA PHE A 102 -8.97 16.52 5.92
C PHE A 102 -8.02 16.77 4.74
N ALA A 103 -7.13 17.76 4.84
CA ALA A 103 -6.14 18.03 3.80
C ALA A 103 -5.03 16.96 3.83
N PRO A 104 -4.76 16.25 2.72
CA PRO A 104 -3.59 15.38 2.63
C PRO A 104 -2.32 16.23 2.76
N ALA A 105 -1.34 15.74 3.53
CA ALA A 105 -0.05 16.40 3.64
C ALA A 105 0.58 16.56 2.24
N SER A 106 0.82 17.80 1.83
CA SER A 106 1.51 18.10 0.58
C SER A 106 2.99 17.75 0.73
N PHE A 107 3.41 16.67 0.08
CA PHE A 107 4.84 16.35 -0.07
C PHE A 107 5.40 17.21 -1.20
N ASP A 108 6.38 18.05 -0.87
CA ASP A 108 7.11 18.84 -1.85
C ASP A 108 8.07 17.93 -2.63
N MET A 109 7.72 17.61 -3.88
CA MET A 109 8.57 16.81 -4.78
C MET A 109 9.61 17.65 -5.53
N SER A 110 9.81 18.92 -5.17
CA SER A 110 10.76 19.81 -5.86
C SER A 110 12.21 19.62 -5.40
N GLY A 111 12.46 18.79 -4.38
CA GLY A 111 13.81 18.36 -4.02
C GLY A 111 14.35 17.39 -5.07
N SER A 112 15.37 17.81 -5.82
CA SER A 112 16.19 16.91 -6.63
C SER A 112 16.61 15.71 -5.79
N GLN A 113 16.24 14.49 -6.20
CA GLN A 113 16.65 13.24 -5.55
C GLN A 113 18.13 12.90 -5.85
N ASP A 114 18.86 13.84 -6.45
CA ASP A 114 20.26 13.72 -6.82
C ASP A 114 21.13 13.89 -5.57
N THR A 115 21.38 12.77 -4.90
CA THR A 115 22.24 12.67 -3.72
C THR A 115 23.70 12.40 -4.08
N LEU A 116 24.02 12.33 -5.38
CA LEU A 116 25.35 12.03 -5.88
C LEU A 116 26.15 13.32 -6.04
N ASN A 117 27.36 13.32 -5.51
CA ASN A 117 28.33 14.37 -5.75
C ASN A 117 28.87 14.25 -7.19
N PRO A 118 29.39 15.32 -7.81
CA PRO A 118 29.95 15.27 -9.16
C PRO A 118 31.07 14.23 -9.31
N GLU A 119 31.82 13.99 -8.24
CA GLU A 119 32.93 13.05 -8.16
C GLU A 119 32.44 11.58 -8.24
N ASP A 120 31.24 11.28 -7.71
CA ASP A 120 30.63 9.94 -7.78
C ASP A 120 30.26 9.55 -9.23
N ARG A 121 30.27 10.51 -10.16
CA ARG A 121 29.90 10.29 -11.57
C ARG A 121 31.10 9.97 -12.47
N GLU A 122 32.32 10.03 -11.96
CA GLU A 122 33.54 9.93 -12.77
C GLU A 122 34.27 8.58 -12.70
N GLU A 123 33.75 7.61 -11.94
CA GLU A 123 34.42 6.33 -11.75
C GLU A 123 34.37 5.44 -13.02
N ALA A 124 35.50 5.30 -13.72
CA ALA A 124 35.67 4.26 -14.73
C ALA A 124 35.89 2.91 -14.03
N TRP A 125 34.83 2.08 -13.98
CA TRP A 125 34.86 0.71 -13.46
C TRP A 125 36.13 -0.06 -13.91
N SER A 126 37.03 -0.35 -12.97
CA SER A 126 38.15 -1.26 -13.19
C SER A 126 37.75 -2.65 -12.70
N GLY A 127 37.41 -3.54 -13.64
CA GLY A 127 37.11 -4.95 -13.36
C GLY A 127 38.30 -5.69 -12.72
N PRO A 128 38.07 -6.90 -12.19
CA PRO A 128 39.12 -7.66 -11.51
C PRO A 128 40.31 -7.91 -12.46
N ALA A 129 41.51 -7.52 -12.03
CA ALA A 129 42.74 -7.82 -12.75
C ALA A 129 42.91 -9.34 -12.77
N GLY A 130 42.71 -9.93 -13.95
CA GLY A 130 42.80 -11.37 -14.12
C GLY A 130 44.21 -11.87 -13.85
N THR A 131 44.31 -12.87 -12.98
CA THR A 131 45.43 -13.83 -12.90
C THR A 131 44.89 -15.19 -12.53
#